data_AF-W1F867-F1
#
_entry.id   AF-W1F867-F1
#
_cell.length_a   1.000
_cell.length_b   1.000
_cell.length_c   1.000
_cell.angle_alpha   90.00
_cell.angle_beta   90.00
_cell.angle_gamma   90.00
#
_symmetry.space_group_name_H-M   'P 1'
#
loop_
_entity.id
_entity.type
_entity.pdbx_description
1 polymer ?
#
loop_
_entity_poly.entity_id
_entity_poly.type
_entity_poly.pdbx_seq_one_letter_code
_entity_poly.pdbx_strand_id
1 'polypeptide(L)' 'MYYGFDIGGTKIALGVFDSGRQLQWEKRVPTPRDSYDAFFRCSV' A
#
# COMPACT_ATOMS: atom_id res chain seq x y z
N MET A 1 -9.01 13.05 3.57
CA MET A 1 -8.38 11.73 3.68
C MET A 1 -7.59 11.51 2.40
N TYR A 2 -6.29 11.28 2.52
CA TYR A 2 -5.41 10.97 1.39
C TYR A 2 -4.87 9.55 1.55
N TYR A 3 -4.70 8.83 0.45
CA TYR A 3 -4.12 7.48 0.43
C TYR A 3 -2.75 7.53 -0.23
N GLY A 4 -1.75 6.94 0.41
CA GLY A 4 -0.40 6.78 -0.13
C GLY A 4 -0.11 5.31 -0.40
N PHE A 5 0.41 5.03 -1.59
CA PHE A 5 0.88 3.70 -1.99
C PHE A 5 2.38 3.77 -2.27
N ASP A 6 3.18 3.06 -1.47
CA ASP A 6 4.60 2.84 -1.72
C ASP A 6 4.81 1.39 -2.14
N ILE A 7 5.21 1.18 -3.38
CA ILE A 7 5.29 -0.14 -4.01
C ILE A 7 6.76 -0.46 -4.25
N GLY A 8 7.35 -1.18 -3.31
CA GLY A 8 8.68 -1.75 -3.45
C GLY A 8 8.65 -3.13 -4.10
N GLY A 9 9.80 -3.61 -4.58
CA GLY A 9 9.93 -4.96 -5.15
C GLY A 9 9.75 -6.12 -4.16
N THR A 10 9.60 -5.83 -2.86
CA THR A 10 9.45 -6.84 -1.80
C THR A 10 8.28 -6.59 -0.88
N LYS A 11 7.95 -5.32 -0.62
CA LYS A 11 6.84 -4.92 0.23
C LYS A 11 6.10 -3.76 -0.41
N ILE A 12 4.79 -3.74 -0.22
CA ILE A 12 3.91 -2.62 -0.49
C ILE A 12 3.48 -2.02 0.86
N ALA A 13 3.50 -0.70 0.98
CA ALA A 13 2.96 0.02 2.11
C ALA A 13 1.77 0.90 1.68
N LEU A 14 0.67 0.79 2.42
CA LEU A 14 -0.52 1.61 2.30
C LEU A 14 -0.59 2.54 3.51
N GLY A 15 -0.66 3.85 3.28
CA GLY A 15 -0.84 4.86 4.32
C GLY A 15 -2.14 5.64 4.12
N VAL A 16 -2.86 5.88 5.21
CA VAL A 16 -4.03 6.77 5.24
C VAL A 16 -3.65 8.02 6.00
N PHE A 17 -3.86 9.18 5.40
CA PHE A 17 -3.48 10.48 5.95
C PHE A 17 -4.71 11.39 6.07
N ASP A 18 -4.73 12.22 7.10
CA ASP A 18 -5.74 13.27 7.25
C ASP A 18 -5.50 14.45 6.29
N SER A 19 -6.34 15.48 6.36
CA SER A 19 -6.18 16.69 5.54
C SER A 19 -4.88 17.46 5.82
N GLY A 20 -4.29 17.29 7.00
CA GLY A 20 -3.02 17.86 7.42
C GLY A 20 -1.80 17.05 6.99
N ARG A 21 -1.98 15.97 6.22
CA ARG A 21 -0.93 15.00 5.84
C ARG A 21 -0.33 14.26 7.04
N GLN A 22 -1.05 14.15 8.15
CA GLN A 22 -0.66 13.32 9.29
C GLN A 22 -1.12 11.88 9.07
N LEU A 23 -0.23 10.93 9.32
CA LEU A 23 -0.52 9.50 9.19
C LEU A 23 -1.54 9.09 10.25
N GLN A 24 -2.66 8.53 9.80
CA GLN A 24 -3.73 8.01 10.65
C GLN A 24 -3.65 6.48 10.78
N TRP A 25 -3.21 5.80 9.71
CA TRP A 25 -3.09 4.34 9.68
C TRP A 25 -2.11 3.88 8.61
N GLU A 26 -1.41 2.78 8.87
CA GLU A 26 -0.59 2.09 7.86
C GLU A 26 -0.83 0.57 7.84
N LYS A 27 -0.63 -0.03 6.66
CA LYS A 27 -0.53 -1.47 6.47
C LYS A 27 0.57 -1.81 5.49
N ARG A 28 1.29 -2.89 5.78
CA ARG A 28 2.35 -3.42 4.94
C ARG A 28 1.99 -4.83 4.49
N VAL A 29 2.13 -5.10 3.21
CA VAL A 29 1.90 -6.42 2.62
C VAL A 29 3.11 -6.82 1.77
N PRO A 30 3.44 -8.11 1.67
CA PRO A 30 4.47 -8.58 0.74
C PRO A 30 4.02 -8.30 -0.71
N THR A 31 4.96 -7.89 -1.57
CA THR A 31 4.69 -7.68 -2.99
C THR A 31 4.60 -9.03 -3.70
N PRO A 32 3.45 -9.38 -4.32
CA PRO A 32 3.37 -10.56 -5.17
C PRO A 32 4.26 -10.37 -6.39
N ARG A 33 5.16 -11.32 -6.65
CA ARG A 33 6.15 -11.22 -7.74
C ARG A 33 5.80 -12.05 -8.96
N ASP A 34 5.01 -13.10 -8.76
CA ASP A 34 4.82 -14.14 -9.77
C ASP A 34 3.55 -13.96 -10.61
N SER A 35 2.70 -12.99 -10.25
CA SER A 35 1.45 -12.72 -10.98
C SER A 35 0.99 -11.28 -10.80
N TYR A 36 0.67 -10.63 -11.92
CA TYR A 36 0.08 -9.29 -11.94
C TYR A 36 -1.32 -9.27 -11.32
N ASP A 37 -2.13 -10.33 -11.53
CA ASP A 37 -3.43 -10.46 -10.87
C ASP A 37 -3.29 -10.57 -9.35
N ALA A 38 -2.29 -11.31 -8.88
CA ALA A 38 -2.01 -11.42 -7.45
C ALA A 38 -1.59 -10.06 -6.87
N PHE A 39 -0.79 -9.30 -7.61
CA PHE A 39 -0.40 -7.93 -7.25
C PHE A 39 -1.61 -6.99 -7.13
N PHE A 40 -2.54 -7.04 -8.10
CA PHE A 40 -3.76 -6.24 -8.03
C PHE A 40 -4.62 -6.60 -6.81
N ARG A 41 -4.75 -7.90 -6.50
CA ARG A 41 -5.58 -8.39 -5.38
C ARG A 41 -4.97 -8.18 -4.00
N CYS A 42 -3.65 -8.01 -3.86
CA CYS A 42 -3.05 -7.78 -2.54
C CYS A 42 -3.24 -6.34 -2.02
N SER A 43 -3.71 -5.45 -2.89
CA SER A 43 -3.84 -4.01 -2.66
C SER A 43 -5.24 -3.60 -2.18
N VAL A 44 -6.16 -4.56 -2.05
CA VAL A 44 -7.56 -4.38 -1.64
C VAL A 44 -7.83 -4.99 -0.27
#